data_AF-A0A3D1B6D3-F1
#
_entry.id   AF-A0A3D1B6D3-F1
#
_cell.length_a   1.000
_cell.length_b   1.000
_cell.length_c   1.000
_cell.angle_alpha   90.00
_cell.angle_beta   90.00
_cell.angle_gamma   90.00
#
_symmetry.space_group_name_H-M   'P 1'
#
loop_
_entity.id
_entity.type
_entity.pdbx_description
1 polymer ?
#
loop_
_entity_poly.entity_id
_entity_poly.type
_entity_poly.pdbx_seq_one_letter_code
_entity_poly.pdbx_strand_id
1 'polypeptide(L)'
;DVKTGQAIDTDSFAAFSAHLEGLWRYGMSQFKLLARPGYFEPIWTLLREDARVDLPVDSLVDETEYKRYYKTSRGFSGKNVELFLGNFVSLLARERVGANKAFETLKQWDCWPVIRDHYAAKEMSERDLYKHIKNLLEERHVRWGRAV
;
A
#
# COMPACT_ATOMS: atom_id res chain seq x y z
N ASP A 1 -6.21 8.58 -17.62
CA ASP A 1 -6.74 9.04 -18.92
C ASP A 1 -8.11 9.68 -18.71
N VAL A 2 -8.30 10.93 -19.19
CA VAL A 2 -9.55 11.69 -19.03
C VAL A 2 -10.71 11.03 -19.78
N LYS A 3 -10.43 10.34 -20.89
CA LYS A 3 -11.43 9.73 -21.76
C LYS A 3 -11.90 8.37 -21.23
N THR A 4 -11.00 7.57 -20.64
CA THR A 4 -11.31 6.19 -20.22
C THR A 4 -11.44 6.01 -18.70
N GLY A 5 -10.93 6.95 -17.90
CA GLY A 5 -10.90 6.83 -16.45
C GLY A 5 -9.92 5.77 -15.93
N GLN A 6 -9.14 5.13 -16.81
CA GLN A 6 -8.12 4.16 -16.40
C GLN A 6 -6.95 4.86 -15.70
N ALA A 7 -6.44 4.19 -14.67
CA ALA A 7 -5.22 4.60 -13.98
C ALA A 7 -4.03 4.45 -14.92
N ILE A 8 -3.01 5.30 -14.72
CA ILE A 8 -1.72 5.15 -15.40
C ILE A 8 -1.10 3.85 -14.88
N ASP A 9 -0.99 2.86 -15.74
CA ASP A 9 -0.33 1.58 -15.46
C ASP A 9 0.74 1.36 -16.53
N THR A 10 2.00 1.51 -16.13
CA THR A 10 3.17 1.50 -17.03
C THR A 10 4.30 0.74 -16.37
N ASP A 11 4.96 -0.12 -17.13
CA ASP A 11 6.08 -0.95 -16.68
C ASP A 11 7.41 -0.61 -17.39
N SER A 12 7.39 0.36 -18.31
CA SER A 12 8.55 0.75 -19.12
C SER A 12 8.67 2.26 -19.26
N PHE A 13 9.91 2.71 -19.49
CA PHE A 13 10.19 4.13 -19.71
C PHE A 13 9.45 4.67 -20.94
N ALA A 14 9.39 3.90 -22.03
CA ALA A 14 8.72 4.33 -23.26
C ALA A 14 7.21 4.56 -23.08
N ALA A 15 6.55 3.72 -22.26
CA ALA A 15 5.14 3.92 -21.94
C ALA A 15 4.90 5.07 -20.95
N PHE A 16 5.91 5.39 -20.11
CA PHE A 16 5.80 6.41 -19.07
C PHE A 16 6.23 7.82 -19.53
N SER A 17 7.09 7.93 -20.54
CA SER A 17 7.75 9.18 -20.94
C SER A 17 6.77 10.30 -21.29
N ALA A 18 5.67 9.98 -21.96
CA ALA A 18 4.62 10.92 -22.33
C ALA A 18 3.87 11.54 -21.13
N HIS A 19 3.98 10.94 -19.94
CA HIS A 19 3.36 11.41 -18.69
C HIS A 19 4.28 12.28 -17.82
N LEU A 20 5.58 12.35 -18.13
CA LEU A 20 6.58 12.97 -17.24
C LEU A 20 6.29 14.44 -16.95
N GLU A 21 5.91 15.21 -17.95
CA GLU A 21 5.58 16.63 -17.77
C GLU A 21 4.35 16.83 -16.88
N GLY A 22 3.29 16.07 -17.13
CA GLY A 22 2.06 16.16 -16.33
C GLY A 22 2.29 15.73 -14.88
N LEU A 23 3.07 14.68 -14.65
CA LEU A 23 3.47 14.26 -13.30
C LEU A 23 4.37 15.27 -12.60
N TRP A 24 5.28 15.91 -13.32
CA TRP A 24 6.11 17.01 -12.80
C TRP A 24 5.24 18.18 -12.32
N ARG A 25 4.37 18.69 -13.20
CA ARG A 25 3.45 19.80 -12.87
C ARG A 25 2.52 19.45 -11.70
N TYR A 26 1.99 18.23 -11.70
CA TYR A 26 1.18 17.73 -10.59
C TYR A 26 1.97 17.71 -9.29
N GLY A 27 3.16 17.12 -9.27
CA GLY A 27 4.03 17.07 -8.10
C GLY A 27 4.37 18.46 -7.55
N MET A 28 4.81 19.38 -8.41
CA MET A 28 5.15 20.76 -8.05
C MET A 28 3.96 21.56 -7.49
N SER A 29 2.73 21.15 -7.82
CA SER A 29 1.50 21.78 -7.31
C SER A 29 1.06 21.22 -5.94
N GLN A 30 1.44 19.98 -5.60
CA GLN A 30 1.10 19.35 -4.32
C GLN A 30 2.00 19.83 -3.16
N PHE A 31 3.23 20.27 -3.47
CA PHE A 31 4.17 20.75 -2.47
C PHE A 31 4.38 22.25 -2.58
N LYS A 32 4.80 22.87 -1.48
CA LYS A 32 5.08 24.29 -1.41
C LYS A 32 6.46 24.50 -0.79
N LEU A 33 7.34 25.14 -1.53
CA LEU A 33 8.54 25.74 -0.98
C LEU A 33 8.27 27.23 -0.78
N LEU A 34 8.31 27.68 0.47
CA LEU A 34 7.96 29.04 0.87
C LEU A 34 9.19 29.75 1.42
N ALA A 35 9.48 30.96 0.94
CA ALA A 35 10.51 31.82 1.54
C ALA A 35 10.01 32.42 2.87
N ARG A 36 8.70 32.63 2.96
CA ARG A 36 7.96 33.12 4.14
C ARG A 36 6.50 32.71 4.03
N PRO A 37 5.72 32.75 5.12
CA PRO A 37 4.29 32.40 5.08
C PRO A 37 3.55 33.17 3.97
N GLY A 38 2.86 32.44 3.09
CA GLY A 38 2.11 33.01 1.96
C GLY A 38 2.95 33.44 0.75
N TYR A 39 4.28 33.28 0.76
CA TYR A 39 5.14 33.64 -0.37
C TYR A 39 6.00 32.46 -0.79
N PHE A 40 5.79 31.99 -2.02
CA PHE A 40 6.60 30.93 -2.61
C PHE A 40 8.02 31.40 -2.85
N GLU A 41 8.99 30.51 -2.67
CA GLU A 41 10.35 30.74 -3.15
C GLU A 41 10.33 30.99 -4.67
N PRO A 42 11.04 32.00 -5.20
CA PRO A 42 11.05 32.30 -6.64
C PRO A 42 11.47 31.09 -7.49
N ILE A 43 12.48 30.34 -7.03
CA ILE A 43 12.93 29.12 -7.73
C ILE A 43 11.82 28.08 -7.83
N TRP A 44 10.93 27.99 -6.84
CA TRP A 44 9.80 27.05 -6.86
C TRP A 44 8.79 27.43 -7.93
N THR A 45 8.57 28.73 -8.13
CA THR A 45 7.67 29.26 -9.16
C THR A 45 8.21 28.94 -10.55
N LEU A 46 9.50 29.20 -10.79
CA LEU A 46 10.16 28.87 -12.07
C LEU A 46 10.09 27.37 -12.39
N LEU A 47 10.41 26.52 -11.41
CA LEU A 47 10.36 25.07 -11.60
C LEU A 47 8.94 24.56 -11.86
N ARG A 48 7.91 25.20 -11.28
CA ARG A 48 6.52 24.80 -11.47
C ARG A 48 5.95 25.28 -12.80
N GLU A 49 6.26 26.51 -13.20
CA GLU A 49 5.58 27.21 -14.31
C GLU A 49 6.35 27.15 -15.62
N ASP A 50 7.69 27.16 -15.57
CA ASP A 50 8.54 27.31 -16.76
C ASP A 50 9.24 26.01 -17.17
N ALA A 51 9.50 25.10 -16.23
CA ALA A 51 10.12 23.82 -16.56
C ALA A 51 9.23 23.02 -17.51
N ARG A 52 9.84 22.51 -18.59
CA ARG A 52 9.22 21.62 -19.57
C ARG A 52 10.06 20.36 -19.69
N VAL A 53 9.42 19.25 -20.00
CA VAL A 53 10.10 17.99 -20.30
C VAL A 53 10.17 17.86 -21.81
N ASP A 54 11.39 17.91 -22.36
CA ASP A 54 11.62 17.81 -23.80
C ASP A 54 12.05 16.38 -24.15
N LEU A 55 11.17 15.64 -24.81
CA LEU A 55 11.35 14.26 -25.23
C LEU A 55 10.74 14.08 -26.63
N PRO A 56 11.23 13.13 -27.45
CA PRO A 56 10.69 12.87 -28.78
C PRO A 56 9.38 12.05 -28.73
N VAL A 57 8.43 12.50 -27.91
CA VAL A 57 7.09 11.92 -27.75
C VAL A 57 6.11 13.05 -27.42
N ASP A 58 4.90 12.97 -27.96
CA ASP A 58 3.86 13.95 -27.65
C ASP A 58 3.48 13.86 -26.17
N SER A 59 3.44 15.01 -25.51
CA SER A 59 3.10 15.12 -24.09
C SER A 59 1.60 14.86 -23.89
N LEU A 60 1.25 13.97 -22.95
CA LEU A 60 -0.14 13.68 -22.58
C LEU A 60 -0.66 14.61 -21.47
N VAL A 61 -0.02 15.76 -21.25
CA VAL A 61 -0.37 16.70 -20.18
C VAL A 61 -1.81 17.20 -20.28
N ASP A 62 -2.30 17.47 -21.49
CA ASP A 62 -3.65 18.00 -21.73
C ASP A 62 -4.71 16.89 -21.88
N GLU A 63 -4.28 15.63 -22.09
CA GLU A 63 -5.17 14.49 -22.29
C GLU A 63 -5.35 13.61 -21.04
N THR A 64 -4.55 13.85 -20.00
CA THR A 64 -4.55 13.05 -18.77
C THR A 64 -4.76 13.91 -17.52
N GLU A 65 -5.76 13.56 -16.71
CA GLU A 65 -5.90 14.12 -15.36
C GLU A 65 -4.95 13.38 -14.41
N TYR A 66 -3.97 14.10 -13.86
CA TYR A 66 -3.01 13.55 -12.91
C TYR A 66 -3.51 13.75 -11.48
N LYS A 67 -3.78 12.63 -10.80
CA LYS A 67 -4.17 12.62 -9.39
C LYS A 67 -3.64 11.39 -8.69
N ARG A 68 -3.45 11.49 -7.37
CA ARG A 68 -3.11 10.32 -6.55
C ARG A 68 -4.27 9.34 -6.56
N TYR A 69 -4.04 8.16 -7.10
CA TYR A 69 -4.98 7.05 -6.98
C TYR A 69 -4.88 6.48 -5.56
N TYR A 70 -5.94 6.63 -4.78
CA TYR A 70 -6.04 6.00 -3.47
C TYR A 70 -6.52 4.56 -3.63
N LYS A 71 -5.86 3.63 -2.92
CA LYS A 71 -6.35 2.26 -2.82
C LYS A 71 -7.76 2.30 -2.27
N THR A 72 -8.71 1.82 -3.05
CA THR A 72 -10.09 1.67 -2.59
C THR A 72 -10.16 0.48 -1.63
N SER A 73 -11.15 0.48 -0.73
CA SER A 73 -11.40 -0.67 0.17
C SER A 73 -11.65 -1.99 -0.58
N ARG A 74 -12.00 -1.90 -1.88
CA ARG A 74 -12.18 -3.03 -2.79
C ARG A 74 -10.88 -3.56 -3.39
N GLY A 75 -9.83 -2.73 -3.49
CA GLY A 75 -8.48 -3.09 -3.92
C GLY A 75 -7.68 -3.70 -2.79
N PHE A 76 -8.18 -4.82 -2.26
CA PHE A 76 -7.60 -5.53 -1.14
C PHE A 76 -6.14 -5.88 -1.40
N SER A 77 -5.24 -5.45 -0.50
CA SER A 77 -3.83 -5.80 -0.56
C SER A 77 -3.58 -6.89 0.47
N GLY A 78 -3.33 -8.12 0.01
CA GLY A 78 -3.04 -9.27 0.88
C GLY A 78 -1.97 -8.99 1.94
N LYS A 79 -1.07 -8.02 1.69
CA LYS A 79 -0.10 -7.49 2.66
C LYS A 79 -0.75 -7.01 3.97
N ASN A 80 -1.94 -6.42 3.92
CA ASN A 80 -2.63 -5.95 5.12
C ASN A 80 -3.10 -7.12 5.99
N VAL A 81 -3.57 -8.23 5.39
CA VAL A 81 -3.94 -9.44 6.13
C VAL A 81 -2.71 -10.10 6.76
N GLU A 82 -1.60 -10.21 6.02
CA GLU A 82 -0.36 -10.76 6.58
C GLU A 82 0.16 -9.91 7.74
N LEU A 83 0.16 -8.58 7.61
CA LEU A 83 0.59 -7.66 8.69
C LEU A 83 -0.34 -7.75 9.90
N PHE A 84 -1.64 -7.78 9.67
CA PHE A 84 -2.63 -7.94 10.72
C PHE A 84 -2.42 -9.26 11.47
N LEU A 85 -2.30 -10.38 10.75
CA LEU A 85 -2.10 -11.69 11.37
C LEU A 85 -0.80 -11.75 12.17
N GLY A 86 0.29 -11.19 11.63
CA GLY A 86 1.57 -11.10 12.33
C GLY A 86 1.47 -10.29 13.63
N ASN A 87 0.79 -9.15 13.62
CA ASN A 87 0.57 -8.32 14.82
C ASN A 87 -0.35 -9.01 15.83
N PHE A 88 -1.44 -9.61 15.36
CA PHE A 88 -2.38 -10.37 16.18
C PHE A 88 -1.67 -11.49 16.94
N VAL A 89 -0.91 -12.34 16.23
CA VAL A 89 -0.12 -13.42 16.83
C VAL A 89 0.95 -12.88 17.79
N SER A 90 1.56 -11.73 17.48
CA SER A 90 2.52 -11.06 18.38
C SER A 90 1.90 -10.68 19.72
N LEU A 91 0.68 -10.13 19.72
CA LEU A 91 -0.01 -9.70 20.94
C LEU A 91 -0.46 -10.92 21.76
N LEU A 92 -1.03 -11.92 21.10
CA LEU A 92 -1.49 -13.14 21.77
C LEU A 92 -0.35 -13.95 22.41
N ALA A 93 0.83 -13.97 21.78
CA ALA A 93 2.00 -14.60 22.35
C ALA A 93 2.46 -13.94 23.67
N ARG A 94 2.31 -12.62 23.80
CA ARG A 94 2.64 -11.90 25.06
C ARG A 94 1.71 -12.29 26.20
N GLU A 95 0.44 -12.45 25.89
CA GLU A 95 -0.60 -12.87 26.84
C GLU A 95 -0.66 -14.41 27.03
N ARG A 96 0.29 -15.17 26.44
CA ARG A 96 0.36 -16.64 26.50
C ARG A 96 -0.93 -17.33 26.07
N VAL A 97 -1.63 -16.75 25.09
CA VAL A 97 -2.88 -17.31 24.57
C VAL A 97 -2.57 -18.52 23.68
N GLY A 98 -3.25 -19.63 23.95
CA GLY A 98 -3.11 -20.86 23.15
C GLY A 98 -3.73 -20.74 21.76
N ALA A 99 -3.22 -21.52 20.80
CA ALA A 99 -3.62 -21.48 19.39
C ALA A 99 -5.13 -21.69 19.15
N ASN A 100 -5.77 -22.60 19.91
CA ASN A 100 -7.22 -22.81 19.81
C ASN A 100 -8.01 -21.53 20.15
N LYS A 101 -7.70 -20.90 21.29
CA LYS A 101 -8.36 -19.66 21.72
C LYS A 101 -8.05 -18.50 20.77
N ALA A 102 -6.82 -18.44 20.25
CA ALA A 102 -6.42 -17.46 19.24
C ALA A 102 -7.27 -17.59 17.97
N PHE A 103 -7.44 -18.81 17.46
CA PHE A 103 -8.18 -19.07 16.24
C PHE A 103 -9.69 -18.83 16.41
N GLU A 104 -10.29 -19.24 17.52
CA GLU A 104 -11.70 -18.94 17.80
C GLU A 104 -11.95 -17.44 17.91
N THR A 105 -11.08 -16.71 18.61
CA THR A 105 -11.17 -15.23 18.68
C THR A 105 -11.05 -14.61 17.29
N LEU A 106 -10.12 -15.09 16.45
CA LEU A 106 -9.92 -14.56 15.10
C LEU A 106 -11.18 -14.70 14.23
N LYS A 107 -11.90 -15.83 14.33
CA LYS A 107 -13.15 -16.07 13.59
C LYS A 107 -14.31 -15.17 14.02
N GLN A 108 -14.25 -14.59 15.22
CA GLN A 108 -15.31 -13.70 15.74
C GLN A 108 -15.19 -12.27 15.21
N TRP A 109 -14.08 -11.91 14.55
CA TRP A 109 -13.88 -10.56 14.03
C TRP A 109 -14.65 -10.36 12.72
N ASP A 110 -15.22 -9.18 12.51
CA ASP A 110 -15.96 -8.84 11.28
C ASP A 110 -15.11 -8.96 10.02
N CYS A 111 -13.79 -8.83 10.13
CA CYS A 111 -12.85 -9.00 9.02
C CYS A 111 -12.46 -10.46 8.74
N TRP A 112 -12.98 -11.43 9.49
CA TRP A 112 -12.68 -12.85 9.29
C TRP A 112 -12.90 -13.34 7.85
N PRO A 113 -14.01 -13.01 7.16
CA PRO A 113 -14.21 -13.45 5.77
C PRO A 113 -13.07 -13.00 4.85
N VAL A 114 -12.56 -11.78 5.05
CA VAL A 114 -11.44 -11.23 4.25
C VAL A 114 -10.15 -12.02 4.49
N ILE A 115 -9.88 -12.41 5.74
CA ILE A 115 -8.71 -13.21 6.10
C ILE A 115 -8.83 -14.61 5.52
N ARG A 116 -9.98 -15.27 5.72
CA ARG A 116 -10.26 -16.61 5.19
C ARG A 116 -10.12 -16.64 3.67
N ASP A 117 -10.72 -15.69 2.97
CA ASP A 117 -10.72 -15.65 1.50
C ASP A 117 -9.31 -15.37 0.95
N HIS A 118 -8.50 -14.55 1.63
CA HIS A 118 -7.09 -14.32 1.30
C HIS A 118 -6.26 -15.60 1.38
N TYR A 119 -6.42 -16.41 2.42
CA TYR A 119 -5.69 -17.68 2.56
C TYR A 119 -6.26 -18.76 1.64
N ALA A 120 -7.58 -18.77 1.39
CA ALA A 120 -8.21 -19.68 0.43
C ALA A 120 -7.72 -19.42 -1.01
N ALA A 121 -7.48 -18.15 -1.38
CA ALA A 121 -6.86 -17.79 -2.67
C ALA A 121 -5.41 -18.28 -2.81
N LYS A 122 -4.77 -18.66 -1.70
CA LYS A 122 -3.45 -19.33 -1.65
C LYS A 122 -3.57 -20.85 -1.48
N GLU A 123 -4.75 -21.41 -1.73
CA GLU A 123 -5.05 -22.85 -1.57
C GLU A 123 -4.85 -23.36 -0.13
N MET A 124 -4.92 -22.48 0.87
CA MET A 124 -4.82 -22.86 2.27
C MET A 124 -6.21 -23.02 2.89
N SER A 125 -6.49 -24.19 3.46
CA SER A 125 -7.73 -24.43 4.21
C SER A 125 -7.72 -23.72 5.57
N GLU A 126 -8.88 -23.58 6.21
CA GLU A 126 -8.96 -23.07 7.59
C GLU A 126 -8.12 -23.89 8.57
N ARG A 127 -8.02 -25.21 8.34
CA ARG A 127 -7.17 -26.10 9.15
C ARG A 127 -5.68 -25.77 8.95
N ASP A 128 -5.28 -25.40 7.75
CA ASP A 128 -3.90 -25.01 7.46
C ASP A 128 -3.59 -23.63 8.03
N LEU A 129 -4.54 -22.70 7.99
CA LEU A 129 -4.44 -21.41 8.67
C LEU A 129 -4.32 -21.58 10.20
N TYR A 130 -5.10 -22.48 10.79
CA TYR A 130 -4.98 -22.83 12.21
C TYR A 130 -3.57 -23.36 12.53
N LYS A 131 -3.05 -24.31 11.74
CA LYS A 131 -1.69 -24.85 11.91
C LYS A 131 -0.64 -23.74 11.75
N HIS A 132 -0.83 -22.84 10.79
CA HIS A 132 0.06 -21.71 10.56
C HIS A 132 0.13 -20.79 11.78
N ILE A 133 -1.03 -20.39 12.33
CA ILE A 133 -1.11 -19.57 13.56
C ILE A 133 -0.48 -20.30 14.75
N LYS A 134 -0.75 -21.60 14.88
CA LYS A 134 -0.14 -22.43 15.93
C LYS A 134 1.38 -22.39 15.88
N ASN A 135 1.97 -22.63 14.70
CA ASN A 135 3.42 -22.60 14.51
C ASN A 135 4.00 -21.21 14.84
N LEU A 136 3.36 -20.13 14.39
CA LEU A 136 3.80 -18.76 14.68
C LEU A 136 3.76 -18.42 16.18
N LEU A 137 2.75 -18.91 16.91
CA LEU A 137 2.67 -18.75 18.37
C LEU A 137 3.76 -19.56 19.08
N GLU A 138 3.96 -20.82 18.68
CA GLU A 138 4.99 -21.70 19.24
C GLU A 138 6.40 -21.11 19.05
N GLU A 139 6.73 -20.66 17.84
CA GLU A 139 8.02 -20.00 17.56
C GLU A 139 8.24 -18.79 18.47
N ARG A 140 7.21 -17.99 18.72
CA ARG A 140 7.31 -16.80 19.57
C ARG A 140 7.43 -17.16 21.04
N HIS A 141 6.67 -18.13 21.54
CA HIS A 141 6.83 -18.60 22.91
C HIS A 141 8.23 -19.18 23.16
N VAL A 142 8.78 -19.92 22.18
CA VAL A 142 10.14 -20.48 22.28
C VAL A 142 11.21 -19.38 22.22
N ARG A 143 11.09 -18.41 21.28
CA ARG A 143 12.05 -17.31 21.14
C ARG A 143 12.02 -16.31 22.30
N TRP A 144 10.85 -16.02 22.87
CA TRP A 144 10.71 -15.12 24.02
C TRP A 144 10.87 -15.84 25.38
N GLY A 145 10.75 -17.17 25.41
CA GLY A 145 10.99 -18.01 26.59
C GLY A 145 12.44 -18.45 26.78
N ARG A 146 13.33 -18.18 25.80
CA ARG A 146 14.78 -18.24 25.99
C ARG A 146 15.31 -16.82 26.09
N ALA A 147 15.77 -16.46 27.29
CA ALA A 147 16.90 -15.56 27.38
C ALA A 147 18.03 -16.16 26.52
N VAL A 148 18.40 -15.47 25.45
CA VAL A 148 19.77 -15.53 24.95
C VAL A 148 20.54 -14.46 25.71
#